data_AF-A0A9D5NGP2-F1
#
_entry.id   AF-A0A9D5NGP2-F1
#
_cell.length_a   1.000
_cell.length_b   1.000
_cell.length_c   1.000
_cell.angle_alpha   90.00
_cell.angle_beta   90.00
_cell.angle_gamma   90.00
#
_symmetry.space_group_name_H-M   'P 1'
#
loop_
_entity.id
_entity.type
_entity.pdbx_description
1 polymer ?
#
loop_
_entity_poly.entity_id
_entity_poly.type
_entity_poly.pdbx_seq_one_letter_code
_entity_poly.pdbx_strand_id
1 'polypeptide(L)' 'MTKVVVRNGNVDGALRTMKQRNVKDGLLKAVRERQEGYMKPGVKRRKAKKEAIKNSRKRERMYN' A
#
# COMPACT_ATOMS: atom_id res chain seq x y z
N MET A 1 2.26 3.99 -14.20
CA MET A 1 0.96 3.74 -14.86
C MET A 1 0.71 2.23 -14.87
N THR A 2 -0.25 1.75 -14.08
CA THR A 2 -0.54 0.32 -13.95
C THR A 2 -1.48 -0.12 -15.08
N LYS A 3 -0.91 -0.53 -16.23
CA LYS A 3 -1.69 -1.15 -17.31
C LYS A 3 -2.01 -2.61 -16.93
N VAL A 4 -3.30 -2.96 -16.92
CA VAL A 4 -3.77 -4.33 -16.72
C VAL A 4 -4.45 -4.79 -18.00
N VAL A 5 -3.95 -5.87 -18.58
CA VAL A 5 -4.51 -6.48 -19.79
C VAL A 5 -5.50 -7.55 -19.36
N VAL A 6 -6.74 -7.45 -19.82
CA VAL A 6 -7.76 -8.48 -19.61
C VAL A 6 -7.46 -9.63 -20.55
N ARG A 7 -7.32 -10.84 -20.02
CA ARG A 7 -7.14 -12.07 -20.82
C ARG A 7 -8.43 -12.88 -20.80
N ASN A 8 -8.81 -13.42 -21.96
CA ASN A 8 -9.94 -14.35 -22.12
C ASN A 8 -11.29 -13.82 -21.60
N GLY A 9 -11.54 -12.50 -21.71
CA GLY A 9 -12.80 -11.89 -21.25
C GLY A 9 -13.03 -11.91 -19.73
N ASN A 10 -12.06 -12.37 -18.93
CA ASN A 10 -12.20 -12.44 -17.47
C ASN A 10 -11.94 -11.08 -16.82
N VAL A 11 -12.98 -10.24 -16.80
CA VAL A 11 -12.95 -8.88 -16.24
C VAL A 11 -12.75 -8.90 -14.72
N ASP A 12 -13.41 -9.80 -14.00
CA ASP A 12 -13.32 -9.88 -12.53
C ASP A 12 -11.91 -10.21 -12.05
N GLY A 13 -11.24 -11.15 -12.73
CA GLY A 13 -9.84 -11.48 -12.49
C GLY A 13 -8.93 -10.27 -12.72
N ALA A 14 -9.16 -9.54 -13.81
CA ALA A 14 -8.39 -8.33 -14.11
C ALA A 14 -8.60 -7.22 -13.07
N LEU A 15 -9.83 -7.02 -12.58
CA LEU A 15 -10.13 -6.06 -11.50
C LEU A 15 -9.42 -6.44 -10.20
N ARG A 16 -9.41 -7.73 -9.84
CA ARG A 16 -8.69 -8.21 -8.66
C ARG A 16 -7.18 -7.98 -8.79
N THR A 17 -6.60 -8.28 -9.94
CA THR A 17 -5.18 -8.03 -10.22
C THR A 17 -4.86 -6.54 -10.20
N MET A 18 -5.72 -5.68 -10.77
CA MET A 18 -5.58 -4.23 -10.73
C MET A 18 -5.54 -3.72 -9.29
N LYS A 19 -6.49 -4.17 -8.45
CA LYS A 19 -6.54 -3.82 -7.03
C LYS A 19 -5.26 -4.23 -6.30
N GLN A 20 -4.79 -5.46 -6.51
CA GLN A 20 -3.56 -5.96 -5.89
C GLN A 20 -2.32 -5.17 -6.35
N ARG A 21 -2.22 -4.84 -7.64
CA ARG A 21 -1.13 -4.01 -8.17
C ARG A 21 -1.15 -2.60 -7.57
N ASN A 22 -2.30 -1.95 -7.47
CA ASN A 22 -2.44 -0.63 -6.84
C ASN A 22 -2.04 -0.62 -5.37
N VAL A 23 -2.35 -1.69 -4.63
CA VAL A 23 -1.92 -1.80 -3.23
C VAL A 23 -0.41 -1.96 -3.12
N LYS A 24 0.23 -2.73 -4.00
CA LYS A 24 1.70 -2.88 -4.04
C LYS A 24 2.41 -1.57 -4.42
N ASP A 25 1.85 -0.82 -5.35
CA ASP A 25 2.40 0.47 -5.80
C ASP A 25 2.29 1.57 -4.72
N GLY A 26 1.46 1.36 -3.69
CA GLY A 26 1.31 2.29 -2.56
C GLY A 26 0.66 3.64 -2.92
N LEU A 27 0.17 3.80 -4.15
CA LEU A 27 -0.35 5.06 -4.68
C LEU A 27 -1.47 5.66 -3.82
N LEU A 28 -2.40 4.82 -3.36
CA LEU A 28 -3.51 5.28 -2.49
C LEU A 28 -3.01 5.81 -1.15
N LYS A 29 -1.92 5.25 -0.61
CA LYS A 29 -1.31 5.72 0.64
C LYS A 29 -0.65 7.08 0.43
N ALA A 30 0.08 7.25 -0.67
CA ALA A 30 0.70 8.52 -1.03
C ALA A 30 -0.32 9.64 -1.26
N VAL A 31 -1.45 9.33 -1.90
CA VAL A 31 -2.57 10.28 -2.07
C VAL A 31 -3.15 10.68 -0.72
N ARG A 32 -3.36 9.73 0.18
CA ARG A 32 -3.86 10.03 1.54
C ARG A 32 -2.90 10.90 2.33
N GLU A 33 -1.60 10.61 2.29
CA GLU A 33 -0.58 11.45 2.94
C GLU A 33 -0.52 12.86 2.35
N ARG A 34 -0.77 13.01 1.04
CA ARG A 34 -0.89 14.32 0.39
C ARG A 34 -2.15 15.07 0.82
N GLN A 35 -3.29 14.37 0.93
CA GLN A 35 -4.56 14.95 1.42
C GLN A 35 -4.47 15.38 2.89
N GLU A 36 -3.73 14.64 3.73
CA GLU A 36 -3.44 15.01 5.13
C GLU A 36 -2.61 16.31 5.25
N GLY A 37 -2.03 16.81 4.15
CA GLY A 37 -1.37 18.11 4.09
C GLY A 37 -0.01 18.15 4.80
N TYR A 38 0.37 19.32 5.31
CA TYR A 38 1.65 19.49 6.00
C TYR A 38 1.63 18.84 7.39
N MET A 39 2.45 17.81 7.56
CA MET A 39 2.78 17.25 8.88
C MET A 39 4.20 17.64 9.28
N LYS A 40 4.37 18.08 10.54
CA LYS A 40 5.70 18.35 11.12
C LYS A 40 6.62 17.12 10.99
N PRO A 41 7.93 17.31 10.72
CA PRO A 41 8.87 16.20 10.52
C PRO A 41 8.88 15.18 11.67
N GLY A 42 8.77 15.63 12.92
CA GLY A 42 8.73 14.74 14.09
C GLY A 42 7.51 13.82 14.12
N VAL A 43 6.35 14.30 13.65
CA VAL A 43 5.12 13.50 13.55
C VAL A 43 5.28 12.43 12.47
N LYS A 44 5.85 12.80 11.31
CA LYS A 44 6.16 11.87 10.22
C LYS A 44 7.10 10.75 10.68
N ARG A 45 8.21 11.10 11.36
CA ARG A 45 9.17 10.12 11.92
C ARG A 45 8.51 9.17 12.92
N ARG A 46 7.63 9.68 13.80
CA ARG A 46 6.92 8.85 14.78
C ARG A 46 5.91 7.91 14.13
N LYS A 47 5.16 8.35 13.10
CA LYS A 47 4.27 7.49 12.31
C LYS A 47 5.06 6.38 11.62
N ALA A 48 6.14 6.71 10.92
CA ALA A 48 7.01 5.75 10.24
C ALA A 48 7.58 4.69 11.19
N LYS A 49 8.07 5.10 12.38
CA LYS A 49 8.58 4.17 13.41
C LYS A 49 7.48 3.20 13.89
N LYS A 50 6.27 3.69 14.13
CA LYS A 50 5.12 2.85 14.54
C LYS A 50 4.75 1.84 13.45
N GLU A 51 4.76 2.23 12.19
CA GLU A 51 4.49 1.32 11.06
C GLU A 51 5.58 0.24 10.91
N ALA A 52 6.86 0.62 11.04
CA ALA A 52 7.97 -0.33 10.97
C ALA A 52 7.87 -1.41 12.06
N ILE A 53 7.53 -1.02 13.31
CA ILE A 53 7.31 -1.96 14.41
C ILE A 53 6.16 -2.93 14.10
N LYS A 54 5.03 -2.41 13.58
CA LYS A 54 3.89 -3.26 13.17
C LYS A 54 4.28 -4.25 12.08
N ASN A 55 5.04 -3.81 11.07
CA ASN A 55 5.52 -4.66 9.98
C ASN A 55 6.50 -5.72 10.49
N SER A 56 7.40 -5.38 11.41
CA SER A 56 8.33 -6.34 12.03
C SER A 56 7.57 -7.44 12.76
N ARG A 57 6.64 -7.08 13.65
CA ARG A 57 5.79 -8.03 14.39
C ARG A 57 4.90 -8.88 13.48
N LYS A 58 4.50 -8.35 12.32
CA LYS A 58 3.75 -9.13 11.32
C LYS A 58 4.65 -10.16 10.65
N ARG A 59 5.88 -9.79 10.28
CA ARG A 59 6.86 -10.72 9.68
C ARG A 59 7.24 -11.85 10.63
N GLU A 60 7.49 -11.52 11.90
CA GLU A 60 7.82 -12.49 12.94
C GLU A 60 6.72 -13.55 13.12
N ARG A 61 5.44 -13.12 13.17
CA ARG A 61 4.27 -14.02 13.21
C ARG A 61 4.04 -14.85 11.95
N MET A 62 4.67 -14.51 10.83
CA MET A 62 4.57 -15.33 9.61
C MET A 62 5.71 -16.34 9.50
N TYR A 63 6.78 -16.16 10.28
CA TYR A 63 7.95 -17.02 10.26
C TYR A 63 7.86 -18.14 11.31
N ASN A 64 7.25 -17.84 12.46
CA ASN A 64 6.82 -18.82 13.46
C ASN A 64 5.44 -19.39 13.11
#